data_AF-A0A524HDI4-F1
#
_entry.id   AF-A0A524HDI4-F1
#
_cell.length_a   1.000
_cell.length_b   1.000
_cell.length_c   1.000
_cell.angle_alpha   90.00
_cell.angle_beta   90.00
_cell.angle_gamma   90.00
#
_symmetry.space_group_name_H-M   'P 1'
#
loop_
_entity.id
_entity.type
_entity.pdbx_description
1 polymer ?
#
loop_
_entity_poly.entity_id
_entity_poly.type
_entity_poly.pdbx_seq_one_letter_code
_entity_poly.pdbx_strand_id
1 'polypeptide(L)'
;MEWLSSPETWIALLTLTALEIVLGIDNIIFISIIAGKLPANQQNRGRQVGLMMAMITRILLLFSLAWLARLTAPLFTVFSHEISGRDLILIAGGLFLLGKSTFEIHERLEGEEGHASQKVAASFSGVIIQIMLLDIVFSLDSVITAIGMVNEIAIMVAAVMIAVGIMLFASGPISSFVNDRPTLKILALSFLLLIGFSLVAD
;
A
#
# COMPACT_ATOMS: atom_id res chain seq x y z
N MET A 1 14.05 -18.46 17.32
CA MET A 1 15.25 -18.91 16.58
C MET A 1 14.99 -20.18 15.76
N GLU A 2 13.98 -20.99 16.10
CA GLU A 2 13.64 -22.22 15.34
C GLU A 2 13.10 -21.97 13.91
N TRP A 3 12.47 -20.83 13.65
CA TRP A 3 11.90 -20.51 12.31
C TRP A 3 12.94 -20.25 11.21
N LEU A 4 14.18 -19.87 11.55
CA LEU A 4 15.24 -19.65 10.54
C LEU A 4 15.85 -20.97 10.05
N SER A 5 15.60 -22.07 10.77
CA SER A 5 16.21 -23.38 10.53
C SER A 5 15.29 -24.34 9.77
N SER A 6 14.00 -24.01 9.59
CA SER A 6 13.03 -24.79 8.83
C SER A 6 13.08 -24.47 7.33
N PRO A 7 13.32 -25.45 6.44
CA PRO A 7 13.24 -25.26 4.99
C PRO A 7 11.89 -24.69 4.52
N GLU A 8 10.81 -25.01 5.21
CA GLU A 8 9.44 -24.57 4.90
C GLU A 8 9.32 -23.04 4.98
N THR A 9 10.01 -22.41 5.93
CA THR A 9 10.01 -20.96 6.13
C THR A 9 10.66 -20.23 4.96
N TRP A 10 11.76 -20.79 4.44
CA TRP A 10 12.45 -20.23 3.27
C TRP A 10 11.64 -20.39 1.99
N ILE A 11 10.94 -21.52 1.83
CA ILE A 11 10.03 -21.74 0.70
C ILE A 11 8.86 -20.75 0.76
N ALA A 12 8.27 -20.56 1.95
CA ALA A 12 7.19 -19.59 2.16
C ALA A 12 7.65 -18.15 1.87
N LEU A 13 8.82 -17.75 2.37
CA LEU A 13 9.41 -16.45 2.09
C LEU A 13 9.64 -16.24 0.60
N LEU A 14 10.21 -17.23 -0.09
CA LEU A 14 10.50 -17.16 -1.51
C LEU A 14 9.21 -17.07 -2.34
N THR A 15 8.20 -17.86 -1.99
CA THR A 15 6.88 -17.85 -2.65
C THR A 15 6.19 -16.51 -2.46
N LEU A 16 6.13 -16.00 -1.24
CA LEU A 16 5.56 -14.70 -0.95
C LEU A 16 6.31 -13.57 -1.66
N THR A 17 7.64 -13.61 -1.65
CA THR A 17 8.46 -12.61 -2.35
C THR A 17 8.19 -12.66 -3.85
N ALA A 18 8.08 -13.85 -4.44
CA ALA A 18 7.78 -14.00 -5.86
C ALA A 18 6.38 -13.45 -6.20
N LEU A 19 5.37 -13.75 -5.39
CA LEU A 19 4.01 -13.22 -5.57
C LEU A 19 3.99 -11.70 -5.43
N GLU A 20 4.63 -11.15 -4.40
CA GLU A 20 4.75 -9.71 -4.19
C GLU A 20 5.46 -9.01 -5.34
N ILE A 21 6.48 -9.64 -5.94
CA ILE A 21 7.14 -9.09 -7.13
C ILE A 21 6.19 -9.14 -8.33
N VAL A 22 5.56 -10.28 -8.62
CA VAL A 22 4.69 -10.45 -9.78
C VAL A 22 3.50 -9.50 -9.71
N LEU A 23 2.82 -9.44 -8.57
CA LEU A 23 1.70 -8.52 -8.32
C LEU A 23 2.18 -7.06 -8.20
N GLY A 24 3.40 -6.84 -7.70
CA GLY A 24 3.99 -5.51 -7.53
C GLY A 24 4.46 -4.85 -8.84
N ILE A 25 4.53 -5.59 -9.95
CA ILE A 25 4.85 -5.02 -11.28
C ILE A 25 3.84 -3.92 -11.65
N ASP A 26 2.56 -4.12 -11.34
CA ASP A 26 1.53 -3.12 -11.65
C ASP A 26 1.76 -1.85 -10.81
N ASN A 27 2.05 -2.00 -9.51
CA ASN A 27 2.33 -0.87 -8.61
C ASN A 27 3.51 -0.03 -9.09
N ILE A 28 4.61 -0.65 -9.52
CA ILE A 28 5.77 0.10 -10.01
C ILE A 28 5.51 0.80 -11.36
N ILE A 29 4.69 0.20 -12.23
CA ILE A 29 4.25 0.84 -13.48
C ILE A 29 3.42 2.08 -13.15
N PHE A 30 2.47 2.00 -12.22
CA PHE A 30 1.67 3.15 -11.79
C PHE A 30 2.52 4.25 -11.16
N ILE A 31 3.40 3.89 -10.24
CA ILE A 31 4.34 4.85 -9.62
C ILE A 31 5.15 5.54 -10.70
N SER A 32 5.63 4.82 -11.70
CA SER A 32 6.41 5.38 -12.81
C SER A 32 5.60 6.35 -13.68
N ILE A 33 4.32 6.04 -13.95
CA ILE A 33 3.41 6.91 -14.70
C ILE A 33 3.13 8.21 -13.95
N ILE A 34 2.83 8.13 -12.65
CA ILE A 34 2.48 9.30 -11.84
C ILE A 34 3.72 10.14 -11.57
N ALA A 35 4.84 9.52 -11.21
CA ALA A 35 6.10 10.23 -11.04
C ALA A 35 6.59 10.86 -12.34
N GLY A 36 6.22 10.31 -13.51
CA GLY A 36 6.47 10.91 -14.82
C GLY A 36 5.78 12.27 -15.05
N LYS A 37 4.79 12.64 -14.22
CA LYS A 37 4.16 13.97 -14.25
C LYS A 37 5.02 15.06 -13.57
N LEU A 38 6.03 14.67 -12.79
CA LEU A 38 6.96 15.60 -12.16
C LEU A 38 7.96 16.17 -13.18
N PRO A 39 8.57 17.34 -12.88
CA PRO A 39 9.70 17.84 -13.64
C PRO A 39 10.80 16.78 -13.77
N ALA A 40 11.46 16.70 -14.93
CA ALA A 40 12.41 15.62 -15.28
C ALA A 40 13.49 15.37 -14.21
N ASN A 41 13.97 16.42 -13.55
CA ASN A 41 14.96 16.34 -12.47
C ASN A 41 14.43 15.73 -11.16
N GLN A 42 13.11 15.67 -10.98
CA GLN A 42 12.47 15.15 -9.77
C GLN A 42 11.87 13.75 -9.95
N GLN A 43 11.65 13.29 -11.18
CA GLN A 43 10.95 12.02 -11.45
C GLN A 43 11.61 10.82 -10.77
N ASN A 44 12.95 10.72 -10.82
CA ASN A 44 13.65 9.60 -10.18
C ASN A 44 13.50 9.61 -8.66
N ARG A 45 13.63 10.80 -8.06
CA ARG A 45 13.41 10.97 -6.63
C ARG A 45 11.95 10.70 -6.25
N GLY A 46 11.00 11.12 -7.08
CA GLY A 46 9.57 10.86 -6.89
C GLY A 46 9.26 9.36 -6.89
N ARG A 47 9.86 8.58 -7.80
CA ARG A 47 9.72 7.12 -7.81
C ARG A 47 10.31 6.47 -6.57
N GLN A 48 11.55 6.82 -6.22
CA GLN A 48 12.24 6.21 -5.07
C GLN A 48 11.53 6.54 -3.75
N VAL A 49 11.18 7.80 -3.53
CA VAL A 49 10.42 8.23 -2.35
C VAL A 49 9.03 7.61 -2.37
N GLY A 50 8.36 7.57 -3.52
CA GLY A 50 7.06 6.94 -3.67
C GLY A 50 7.08 5.45 -3.30
N LEU A 51 8.06 4.69 -3.80
CA LEU A 51 8.25 3.27 -3.48
C LEU A 51 8.57 3.04 -1.99
N MET A 52 9.41 3.88 -1.39
CA MET A 52 9.73 3.80 0.04
C MET A 52 8.50 4.09 0.90
N MET A 53 7.72 5.11 0.55
CA MET A 53 6.48 5.46 1.25
C MET A 53 5.41 4.38 1.06
N ALA A 54 5.29 3.81 -0.15
CA ALA A 54 4.41 2.69 -0.47
C ALA A 54 4.75 1.45 0.38
N MET A 55 6.04 1.12 0.53
CA MET A 55 6.46 0.04 1.42
C MET A 55 6.02 0.26 2.86
N ILE A 56 6.19 1.47 3.39
CA ILE A 56 5.76 1.82 4.74
C ILE A 56 4.24 1.66 4.87
N THR A 57 3.46 2.20 3.94
CA THR A 57 2.00 2.07 3.96
C THR A 57 1.55 0.62 3.87
N ARG A 58 2.22 -0.21 3.07
CA ARG A 58 1.94 -1.64 2.93
C ARG A 58 2.25 -2.42 4.20
N ILE A 59 3.37 -2.13 4.85
CA ILE A 59 3.71 -2.75 6.14
C ILE A 59 2.68 -2.35 7.21
N LEU A 60 2.30 -1.07 7.28
CA LEU A 60 1.27 -0.60 8.20
C LEU A 60 -0.09 -1.27 7.92
N LEU A 61 -0.47 -1.42 6.66
CA LEU A 61 -1.69 -2.12 6.24
C LEU A 61 -1.64 -3.60 6.65
N LEU A 62 -0.51 -4.27 6.43
CA LEU A 62 -0.28 -5.65 6.85
C LEU A 62 -0.41 -5.80 8.36
N PHE A 63 0.24 -4.96 9.16
CA PHE A 63 0.08 -5.00 10.61
C PHE A 63 -1.38 -4.74 11.03
N SER A 64 -2.07 -3.80 10.39
CA SER A 64 -3.47 -3.49 10.67
C SER A 64 -4.38 -4.70 10.40
N LEU A 65 -4.22 -5.36 9.24
CA LEU A 65 -5.01 -6.52 8.85
C LEU A 65 -4.63 -7.80 9.60
N ALA A 66 -3.34 -8.03 9.86
CA ALA A 66 -2.87 -9.18 10.64
C ALA A 66 -3.28 -9.06 12.12
N TRP A 67 -3.27 -7.85 12.67
CA TRP A 67 -3.79 -7.58 14.00
C TRP A 67 -5.30 -7.83 14.06
N LEU A 68 -6.07 -7.35 13.07
CA LEU A 68 -7.49 -7.65 12.92
C LEU A 68 -7.79 -9.16 12.88
N ALA A 69 -6.95 -9.93 12.18
CA ALA A 69 -7.10 -11.38 12.04
C ALA A 69 -6.77 -12.17 13.33
N ARG A 70 -5.88 -11.65 14.20
CA ARG A 70 -5.44 -12.34 15.44
C ARG A 70 -6.39 -12.16 16.63
N LEU A 71 -7.31 -11.22 16.58
CA LEU A 71 -8.23 -10.93 17.69
C LEU A 71 -9.52 -11.76 17.64
N THR A 72 -9.47 -12.98 17.12
CA THR A 72 -10.63 -13.90 17.03
C THR A 72 -10.90 -14.68 18.31
N ALA A 73 -10.09 -14.51 19.37
CA ALA A 73 -10.33 -15.16 20.67
C ALA A 73 -11.32 -14.33 21.52
N PRO A 74 -12.44 -14.93 21.98
CA PRO A 74 -13.43 -14.24 22.82
C PRO A 74 -12.85 -13.99 24.22
N LEU A 75 -12.88 -12.74 24.70
CA LEU A 75 -12.34 -12.38 26.02
C LEU A 75 -13.40 -12.53 27.12
N PHE A 76 -14.66 -12.16 26.85
CA PHE A 76 -15.77 -12.27 27.80
C PHE A 76 -17.11 -12.37 27.07
N THR A 77 -18.07 -13.12 27.63
CA THR A 77 -19.44 -13.22 27.13
C THR A 77 -20.38 -12.31 27.92
N VAL A 78 -21.12 -11.44 27.24
CA VAL A 78 -22.14 -10.57 27.83
C VAL A 78 -23.44 -10.78 27.04
N PHE A 79 -24.54 -11.15 27.71
CA PHE A 79 -25.85 -11.41 27.06
C PHE A 79 -25.75 -12.32 25.81
N SER A 80 -24.97 -13.41 25.88
CA SER A 80 -24.75 -14.35 24.77
C SER A 80 -23.95 -13.79 23.57
N HIS A 81 -23.40 -12.58 23.67
CA HIS A 81 -22.46 -12.04 22.69
C HIS A 81 -21.04 -12.16 23.23
N GLU A 82 -20.19 -12.84 22.48
CA GLU A 82 -18.75 -12.91 22.72
C GLU A 82 -18.12 -11.57 22.34
N ILE A 83 -17.69 -10.79 23.33
CA ILE A 83 -16.92 -9.56 23.11
C ILE A 83 -15.45 -9.96 23.15
N SER A 84 -14.81 -9.85 21.99
CA SER A 84 -13.39 -10.10 21.84
C SER A 84 -12.59 -8.84 22.20
N GLY A 85 -11.30 -9.00 22.48
CA GLY A 85 -10.39 -7.85 22.59
C GLY A 85 -10.35 -7.03 21.30
N ARG A 86 -10.72 -7.64 20.17
CA ARG A 86 -10.88 -6.98 18.87
C ARG A 86 -11.85 -5.84 18.96
N ASP A 87 -13.01 -6.11 19.56
CA ASP A 87 -14.16 -5.24 19.46
C ASP A 87 -13.92 -3.96 20.28
N LEU A 88 -13.31 -4.11 21.46
CA LEU A 88 -12.93 -2.98 22.30
C LEU A 88 -11.82 -2.12 21.68
N ILE A 89 -10.79 -2.74 21.10
CA ILE A 89 -9.68 -1.96 20.51
C ILE A 89 -10.07 -1.40 19.14
N LEU A 90 -10.94 -2.05 18.37
CA LEU A 90 -11.51 -1.49 17.14
C LEU A 90 -12.40 -0.29 17.43
N ILE A 91 -13.23 -0.36 18.47
CA ILE A 91 -14.06 0.78 18.88
C ILE A 91 -13.16 1.93 19.35
N ALA A 92 -12.17 1.66 20.21
CA ALA A 92 -11.26 2.67 20.72
C ALA A 92 -10.33 3.26 19.63
N GLY A 93 -9.74 2.41 18.80
CA GLY A 93 -8.88 2.79 17.68
C GLY A 93 -9.65 3.51 16.58
N GLY A 94 -10.88 3.06 16.27
CA GLY A 94 -11.79 3.73 15.35
C GLY A 94 -12.20 5.11 15.84
N LEU A 95 -12.58 5.25 17.11
CA LEU A 95 -12.86 6.55 17.73
C LEU A 95 -11.64 7.47 17.74
N PHE A 96 -10.46 6.93 18.04
CA PHE A 96 -9.20 7.68 18.01
C PHE A 96 -8.87 8.18 16.60
N LEU A 97 -8.96 7.31 15.59
CA LEU A 97 -8.69 7.65 14.20
C LEU A 97 -9.73 8.62 13.63
N LEU A 98 -11.02 8.43 13.92
CA LEU A 98 -12.07 9.35 13.52
C LEU A 98 -11.83 10.74 14.14
N GLY A 99 -11.55 10.81 15.44
CA GLY A 99 -11.22 12.06 16.12
C GLY A 99 -10.00 12.75 15.52
N LYS A 100 -8.88 12.03 15.35
CA LYS A 100 -7.65 12.58 14.76
C LYS A 100 -7.83 13.01 13.31
N SER A 101 -8.56 12.23 12.51
CA SER A 101 -8.80 12.53 11.11
C SER A 101 -9.72 13.74 10.95
N THR A 102 -10.76 13.88 11.78
CA THR A 102 -11.62 15.06 11.79
C THR A 102 -10.85 16.32 12.19
N PHE A 103 -10.01 16.24 13.22
CA PHE A 103 -9.13 17.35 13.62
C PHE A 103 -8.14 17.73 12.51
N GLU A 104 -7.49 16.76 11.89
CA GLU A 104 -6.48 17.00 10.85
C GLU A 104 -7.11 17.50 9.53
N ILE A 105 -8.35 17.07 9.22
CA ILE A 105 -9.14 17.61 8.11
C ILE A 105 -9.57 19.05 8.40
N HIS A 106 -10.01 19.35 9.63
CA HIS A 106 -10.39 20.71 10.03
C HIS A 106 -9.18 21.68 9.99
N GLU A 107 -8.03 21.23 10.47
CA GLU A 107 -6.78 21.99 10.46
C GLU A 107 -6.25 22.25 9.03
N ARG A 108 -6.47 21.32 8.08
CA ARG A 108 -6.16 21.53 6.66
C ARG A 108 -7.22 22.32 5.89
N LEU A 109 -8.43 22.48 6.43
CA LEU A 109 -9.51 23.27 5.83
C LEU A 109 -9.49 24.73 6.30
N GLU A 110 -8.92 25.02 7.47
CA GLU A 110 -8.76 26.40 7.98
C GLU A 110 -7.43 27.07 7.54
N GLY A 111 -6.50 26.30 6.96
CA GLY A 111 -5.22 26.80 6.44
C GLY A 111 -5.18 26.92 4.92
N GLU A 112 -5.22 28.17 4.44
CA GLU A 112 -4.96 28.70 3.08
C GLU A 112 -6.12 28.71 2.06
N GLU A 113 -6.86 29.83 2.12
CA GLU A 113 -7.39 30.51 0.95
C GLU A 113 -6.29 30.80 -0.09
N GLY A 114 -6.54 30.55 -1.38
CA GLY A 114 -5.82 31.27 -2.44
C GLY A 114 -5.56 30.55 -3.76
N HIS A 115 -6.39 30.90 -4.75
CA HIS A 115 -6.07 31.05 -6.19
C HIS A 115 -6.09 29.86 -7.16
N ALA A 116 -7.08 29.98 -8.06
CA ALA A 116 -6.99 29.90 -9.52
C ALA A 116 -6.31 28.67 -10.16
N SER A 117 -7.15 27.88 -10.82
CA SER A 117 -6.79 26.88 -11.83
C SER A 117 -5.97 27.49 -12.98
N GLN A 118 -4.66 27.60 -12.78
CA GLN A 118 -3.69 27.39 -13.85
C GLN A 118 -3.33 25.90 -13.87
N LYS A 119 -2.88 25.36 -15.00
CA LYS A 119 -2.31 24.02 -15.07
C LYS A 119 -1.00 23.99 -14.25
N VAL A 120 -1.13 23.93 -12.93
CA VAL A 120 -0.02 23.86 -11.99
C VAL A 120 0.68 22.53 -12.23
N ALA A 121 1.98 22.58 -12.51
CA ALA A 121 2.81 21.39 -12.59
C ALA A 121 2.58 20.54 -11.33
N ALA A 122 2.43 19.23 -11.50
CA ALA A 122 2.11 18.34 -10.38
C ALA A 122 3.13 18.57 -9.24
N SER A 123 2.64 18.92 -8.05
CA SER A 123 3.50 19.16 -6.90
C SER A 123 4.11 17.83 -6.46
N PHE A 124 5.36 17.88 -5.98
CA PHE A 124 6.07 16.68 -5.51
C PHE A 124 5.26 15.96 -4.43
N SER A 125 4.79 16.70 -3.41
CA SER A 125 3.94 16.17 -2.34
C SER A 125 2.63 15.59 -2.86
N GLY A 126 1.95 16.27 -3.80
CA GLY A 126 0.71 15.78 -4.39
C GLY A 126 0.89 14.45 -5.13
N VAL A 127 2.00 14.30 -5.87
CA VAL A 127 2.35 13.04 -6.53
C VAL A 127 2.63 11.92 -5.54
N ILE A 128 3.38 12.20 -4.45
CA ILE A 128 3.64 11.18 -3.42
C ILE A 128 2.34 10.75 -2.72
N ILE A 129 1.46 11.70 -2.38
CA ILE A 129 0.15 11.38 -1.79
C ILE A 129 -0.68 10.52 -2.75
N GLN A 130 -0.71 10.88 -4.03
CA GLN A 130 -1.44 10.09 -5.04
C GLN A 130 -0.89 8.66 -5.16
N ILE A 131 0.44 8.50 -5.13
CA ILE A 131 1.09 7.20 -5.13
C ILE A 131 0.66 6.39 -3.90
N MET A 132 0.71 6.97 -2.70
CA MET A 132 0.33 6.27 -1.47
C MET A 132 -1.12 5.82 -1.47
N LEU A 133 -2.04 6.69 -1.92
CA LEU A 133 -3.46 6.34 -1.98
C LEU A 133 -3.74 5.18 -2.94
N LEU A 134 -3.14 5.20 -4.13
CA LEU A 134 -3.29 4.11 -5.09
C LEU A 134 -2.61 2.83 -4.62
N ASP A 135 -1.43 2.93 -3.99
CA ASP A 135 -0.75 1.76 -3.44
C ASP A 135 -1.56 1.11 -2.32
N ILE A 136 -2.22 1.88 -1.45
CA ILE A 136 -3.15 1.32 -0.45
C ILE A 136 -4.22 0.47 -1.14
N VAL A 137 -4.86 1.01 -2.18
CA VAL A 137 -5.93 0.32 -2.92
C VAL A 137 -5.41 -0.98 -3.55
N PHE A 138 -4.28 -0.94 -4.25
CA PHE A 138 -3.72 -2.14 -4.88
C PHE A 138 -3.13 -3.14 -3.89
N SER A 139 -2.56 -2.65 -2.78
CA SER A 139 -1.92 -3.51 -1.80
C SER A 139 -2.92 -4.30 -0.95
N LEU A 140 -4.19 -3.88 -0.86
CA LEU A 140 -5.22 -4.62 -0.14
C LEU A 140 -5.30 -6.10 -0.56
N ASP A 141 -5.41 -6.38 -1.86
CA ASP A 141 -5.53 -7.76 -2.37
C ASP A 141 -4.28 -8.60 -2.08
N SER A 142 -3.10 -8.03 -2.33
CA SER A 142 -1.83 -8.71 -2.04
C SER A 142 -1.63 -9.02 -0.55
N VAL A 143 -2.04 -8.12 0.34
CA VAL A 143 -1.89 -8.28 1.79
C VAL A 143 -2.90 -9.30 2.31
N ILE A 144 -4.14 -9.29 1.82
CA ILE A 144 -5.15 -10.31 2.14
C ILE A 144 -4.64 -11.69 1.72
N THR A 145 -4.08 -11.82 0.51
CA THR A 145 -3.49 -13.06 0.01
C THR A 145 -2.33 -13.53 0.90
N ALA A 146 -1.44 -12.62 1.31
CA ALA A 146 -0.31 -12.93 2.18
C ALA A 146 -0.78 -13.46 3.55
N ILE A 147 -1.77 -12.81 4.16
CA ILE A 147 -2.37 -13.24 5.44
C ILE A 147 -3.02 -14.61 5.32
N GLY A 148 -3.61 -14.93 4.17
CA GLY A 148 -4.18 -16.25 3.88
C GLY A 148 -3.15 -17.36 3.67
N MET A 149 -1.89 -17.01 3.34
CA MET A 149 -0.85 -17.97 2.97
C MET A 149 0.10 -18.34 4.11
N VAL A 150 0.47 -17.38 4.96
CA VAL A 150 1.49 -17.57 6.00
C VAL A 150 1.08 -16.91 7.31
N ASN A 151 1.13 -17.66 8.41
CA ASN A 151 0.73 -17.18 9.75
C ASN A 151 1.77 -16.26 10.41
N GLU A 152 3.00 -16.28 9.91
CA GLU A 152 4.14 -15.54 10.46
C GLU A 152 4.29 -14.16 9.81
N ILE A 153 3.91 -13.12 10.56
CA ILE A 153 4.04 -11.71 10.15
C ILE A 153 5.48 -11.35 9.77
N ALA A 154 6.47 -11.91 10.48
CA ALA A 154 7.88 -11.65 10.19
C ALA A 154 8.26 -12.08 8.75
N ILE A 155 7.72 -13.21 8.27
CA ILE A 155 7.97 -13.70 6.90
C ILE A 155 7.30 -12.78 5.88
N MET A 156 6.05 -12.36 6.14
CA MET A 156 5.33 -11.46 5.25
C MET A 156 6.03 -10.09 5.12
N VAL A 157 6.46 -9.49 6.24
CA VAL A 157 7.19 -8.22 6.24
C VAL A 157 8.54 -8.37 5.52
N ALA A 158 9.27 -9.46 5.76
CA ALA A 158 10.51 -9.74 5.05
C ALA A 158 10.30 -9.87 3.53
N ALA A 159 9.24 -10.57 3.09
CA ALA A 159 8.89 -10.70 1.68
C ALA A 159 8.63 -9.33 1.04
N VAL A 160 7.81 -8.48 1.68
CA VAL A 160 7.52 -7.12 1.21
C VAL A 160 8.80 -6.29 1.11
N MET A 161 9.67 -6.32 2.12
CA MET A 161 10.94 -5.57 2.10
C MET A 161 11.88 -6.03 0.98
N ILE A 162 12.00 -7.35 0.77
CA ILE A 162 12.83 -7.91 -0.30
C ILE A 162 12.25 -7.54 -1.67
N ALA A 163 10.95 -7.73 -1.87
CA ALA A 163 10.25 -7.40 -3.11
C ALA A 163 10.39 -5.90 -3.45
N VAL A 164 10.18 -5.01 -2.48
CA VAL A 164 10.39 -3.57 -2.67
C VAL A 164 11.85 -3.25 -2.96
N GLY A 165 12.81 -3.89 -2.30
CA GLY A 165 14.23 -3.72 -2.60
C GLY A 165 14.56 -4.04 -4.06
N ILE A 166 14.00 -5.14 -4.59
CA ILE A 166 14.14 -5.53 -5.99
C ILE A 166 13.45 -4.51 -6.91
N MET A 167 12.24 -4.07 -6.56
CA MET A 167 11.51 -3.05 -7.32
C MET A 167 12.25 -1.70 -7.35
N LEU A 168 12.86 -1.27 -6.24
CA LEU A 168 13.66 -0.04 -6.19
C LEU A 168 14.84 -0.12 -7.16
N PHE A 169 15.53 -1.25 -7.19
CA PHE A 169 16.61 -1.50 -8.15
C PHE A 169 16.10 -1.49 -9.60
N ALA A 170 14.95 -2.11 -9.86
CA ALA A 170 14.34 -2.18 -11.19
C ALA A 170 13.58 -0.91 -11.63
N SER A 171 13.32 0.03 -10.72
CA SER A 171 12.43 1.19 -10.93
C SER A 171 12.88 2.12 -12.06
N GLY A 172 14.19 2.34 -12.22
CA GLY A 172 14.74 3.15 -13.31
C GLY A 172 14.47 2.52 -14.67
N PRO A 173 14.95 1.29 -14.94
CA PRO A 173 14.70 0.57 -16.18
C PRO A 173 13.22 0.44 -16.53
N ILE A 174 12.37 0.07 -15.55
CA ILE A 174 10.92 -0.07 -15.75
C ILE A 174 10.31 1.29 -16.11
N SER A 175 10.71 2.36 -15.43
CA SER A 175 10.21 3.70 -15.75
C SER A 175 10.58 4.15 -17.16
N SER A 176 11.80 3.90 -17.62
CA SER A 176 12.21 4.22 -19.00
C SER A 176 11.38 3.41 -19.99
N PHE A 177 11.25 2.10 -19.77
CA PHE A 177 10.47 1.21 -20.62
C PHE A 177 9.00 1.63 -20.76
N VAL A 178 8.36 2.02 -19.65
CA VAL A 178 6.98 2.55 -19.65
C VAL A 178 6.90 3.90 -20.34
N ASN A 179 7.92 4.76 -20.17
CA ASN A 179 7.94 6.09 -20.79
C ASN A 179 8.08 6.04 -22.31
N ASP A 180 8.86 5.10 -22.81
CA ASP A 180 9.14 4.94 -24.25
C ASP A 180 8.00 4.21 -24.99
N ARG A 181 7.04 3.63 -24.27
CA ARG A 181 5.92 2.85 -24.85
C ARG A 181 4.56 3.41 -24.42
N PRO A 182 3.96 4.32 -25.21
CA PRO A 182 2.66 4.91 -24.91
C PRO A 182 1.53 3.90 -24.71
N THR A 183 1.57 2.76 -25.41
CA THR A 183 0.59 1.68 -25.27
C THR A 183 0.55 1.08 -23.87
N LEU A 184 1.69 0.96 -23.20
CA LEU A 184 1.75 0.46 -21.82
C LEU A 184 1.16 1.46 -20.82
N LYS A 185 1.35 2.77 -21.06
CA LYS A 185 0.70 3.80 -20.24
C LYS A 185 -0.82 3.70 -20.32
N ILE A 186 -1.35 3.51 -21.54
CA ILE A 186 -2.79 3.34 -21.76
C ILE A 186 -3.28 2.05 -21.09
N LEU A 187 -2.56 0.93 -21.23
CA LEU A 187 -2.93 -0.34 -20.62
C LEU A 187 -3.01 -0.24 -19.08
N ALA A 188 -2.01 0.38 -18.44
CA ALA A 188 -2.00 0.60 -17.01
C ALA A 188 -3.17 1.49 -16.56
N LEU A 189 -3.44 2.60 -17.27
CA LEU A 189 -4.60 3.46 -16.97
C LEU A 189 -5.93 2.71 -17.12
N SER A 190 -6.07 1.84 -18.11
CA SER A 190 -7.24 0.98 -18.27
C SER A 190 -7.38 -0.04 -17.14
N PHE A 191 -6.27 -0.62 -16.68
CA PHE A 191 -6.27 -1.53 -15.52
C PHE A 191 -6.70 -0.81 -14.23
N LEU A 192 -6.26 0.44 -14.02
CA LEU A 192 -6.73 1.27 -12.90
C LEU A 192 -8.24 1.50 -12.94
N LEU A 193 -8.79 1.79 -14.12
CA LEU A 193 -10.24 1.95 -14.29
C LEU A 193 -10.98 0.64 -13.98
N LEU A 194 -10.44 -0.50 -14.40
CA LEU A 194 -11.04 -1.81 -14.13
C LEU A 194 -11.03 -2.15 -12.64
N ILE A 195 -9.92 -1.90 -11.94
CA ILE A 195 -9.85 -2.10 -10.48
C ILE A 195 -10.79 -1.13 -9.75
N GLY A 196 -10.80 0.14 -10.17
CA GLY A 196 -11.73 1.12 -9.61
C GLY A 196 -13.20 0.72 -9.80
N PHE A 197 -13.53 0.10 -10.93
CA PHE A 197 -14.86 -0.46 -11.17
C PHE A 197 -15.14 -1.70 -10.30
N SER A 198 -14.21 -2.65 -10.22
CA SER A 198 -14.36 -3.87 -9.40
C SER A 198 -14.64 -3.54 -7.94
N LEU A 199 -13.92 -2.58 -7.37
CA LEU A 199 -14.08 -2.16 -5.97
C LEU A 199 -15.41 -1.47 -5.66
N VAL A 200 -16.11 -0.97 -6.67
CA VAL A 200 -17.46 -0.39 -6.51
C VAL A 200 -18.53 -1.46 -6.72
N ALA A 201 -18.20 -2.51 -7.47
CA ALA A 201 -19.11 -3.60 -7.81
C ALA A 201 -19.15 -4.71 -6.74
N ASP A 202 -18.04 -4.92 -6.02
CA ASP A 202 -17.92 -5.79 -4.84
C ASP A 202 -18.31 -5.07 -3.53
#